data_AF-A0A9D6SQ95-F1
#
_entry.id   AF-A0A9D6SQ95-F1
#
_cell.length_a   1.000
_cell.length_b   1.000
_cell.length_c   1.000
_cell.angle_alpha   90.00
_cell.angle_beta   90.00
_cell.angle_gamma   90.00
#
_symmetry.space_group_name_H-M   'P 1'
#
loop_
_entity.id
_entity.type
_entity.pdbx_description
1 polymer ?
#
loop_
_entity_poly.entity_id
_entity_poly.type
_entity_poly.pdbx_seq_one_letter_code
_entity_poly.pdbx_strand_id
1 'polypeptide(L)'
;MHYLDHLDGKPLPPAAAGYWQSQWWQALGNGMIDATIARMLESRRPDDKQMPEKMQREEARIARAFATADHAYRDGKFLAGSKFSLADLTFGVAFQYIDIRYPHDWCSQHPRLK
;
A
#
# COMPACT_ATOMS: atom_id res chain seq x y z
N MET A 1 -8.47 12.74 -4.87
CA MET A 1 -9.02 11.84 -5.91
C MET A 1 -10.47 12.14 -6.24
N HIS A 2 -11.36 12.30 -5.26
CA HIS A 2 -12.79 12.52 -5.49
C HIS A 2 -13.16 13.62 -6.50
N TYR A 3 -12.36 14.67 -6.65
CA TYR A 3 -12.61 15.72 -7.64
C TYR A 3 -12.54 15.20 -9.09
N LEU A 4 -11.52 14.40 -9.43
CA LEU A 4 -11.32 13.89 -10.78
C LEU A 4 -12.37 12.85 -11.19
N ASP A 5 -12.88 12.09 -10.22
CA ASP A 5 -13.91 11.06 -10.44
C ASP A 5 -15.25 11.63 -10.96
N HIS A 6 -15.50 12.93 -10.77
CA HIS A 6 -16.76 13.59 -11.14
C HIS A 6 -16.69 14.40 -12.45
N LEU A 7 -15.52 14.52 -13.08
CA LEU A 7 -15.35 15.38 -14.26
C LEU A 7 -15.74 14.70 -15.57
N ASP A 8 -15.39 13.42 -15.77
CA ASP A 8 -15.50 12.76 -17.08
C ASP A 8 -16.56 11.63 -17.12
N GLY A 9 -17.35 11.45 -16.06
CA GLY A 9 -18.40 10.42 -15.99
C GLY A 9 -17.89 8.96 -16.00
N LYS A 10 -16.58 8.76 -15.85
CA LYS A 10 -15.90 7.45 -15.78
C LYS A 10 -15.12 7.31 -14.47
N PRO A 11 -15.81 7.19 -13.32
CA PRO A 11 -15.15 7.09 -12.02
C PRO A 11 -14.32 5.79 -11.96
N LEU A 12 -13.11 5.89 -11.41
CA LEU A 12 -12.26 4.73 -11.10
C LEU A 12 -12.84 3.85 -9.97
N PRO A 13 -13.45 4.39 -8.91
CA PRO A 13 -14.07 3.53 -7.90
C PRO A 13 -15.42 2.96 -8.39
N PRO A 14 -15.73 1.68 -8.07
CA PRO A 14 -17.00 1.06 -8.43
C PRO A 14 -18.19 1.71 -7.72
N ALA A 15 -19.35 1.75 -8.38
CA ALA A 15 -20.58 2.27 -7.79
C ALA A 15 -21.11 1.35 -6.66
N ALA A 16 -21.42 1.97 -5.52
CA ALA A 16 -22.01 1.40 -4.30
C ALA A 16 -21.26 0.22 -3.66
N ALA A 17 -21.34 -0.99 -4.21
CA ALA A 17 -20.95 -2.23 -3.52
C ALA A 17 -19.43 -2.38 -3.28
N GLY A 18 -18.59 -1.74 -4.10
CA GLY A 18 -17.12 -1.81 -3.96
C GLY A 18 -16.45 -0.51 -3.51
N TYR A 19 -17.22 0.57 -3.31
CA TYR A 19 -16.66 1.89 -3.01
C TYR A 19 -15.89 1.87 -1.69
N TRP A 20 -16.53 1.40 -0.61
CA TRP A 20 -15.90 1.37 0.72
C TRP A 20 -14.70 0.43 0.78
N GLN A 21 -14.77 -0.70 0.07
CA GLN A 21 -13.63 -1.60 -0.07
C GLN A 21 -12.47 -0.89 -0.78
N SER A 22 -12.75 -0.15 -1.86
CA SER A 22 -11.72 0.63 -2.56
C SER A 22 -11.12 1.74 -1.70
N GLN A 23 -11.93 2.42 -0.88
CA GLN A 23 -11.44 3.44 0.06
C GLN A 23 -10.57 2.83 1.18
N TRP A 24 -10.95 1.66 1.67
CA TRP A 24 -10.16 0.93 2.66
C TRP A 24 -8.79 0.53 2.11
N TRP A 25 -8.75 -0.01 0.88
CA TRP A 25 -7.48 -0.30 0.20
C TRP A 25 -6.64 0.95 -0.05
N GLN A 26 -7.27 2.06 -0.44
CA GLN A 26 -6.57 3.33 -0.59
C GLN A 26 -5.93 3.77 0.74
N ALA A 27 -6.67 3.71 1.84
CA ALA A 27 -6.16 4.05 3.16
C ALA A 27 -5.02 3.12 3.60
N LEU A 28 -5.14 1.81 3.31
CA LEU A 28 -4.09 0.84 3.62
C LEU A 28 -2.81 1.11 2.81
N GLY A 29 -2.93 1.40 1.51
CA GLY A 29 -1.79 1.73 0.63
C GLY A 29 -1.09 3.02 1.07
N ASN A 30 -1.85 4.07 1.41
CA ASN A 30 -1.29 5.29 1.98
C ASN A 30 -0.57 5.03 3.31
N GLY A 31 -1.17 4.25 4.21
CA GLY A 31 -0.55 3.88 5.48
C GLY A 31 0.75 3.09 5.31
N MET A 32 0.89 2.33 4.23
CA MET A 32 2.11 1.60 3.88
C MET A 32 3.21 2.56 3.39
N ILE A 33 2.87 3.55 2.57
CA ILE A 33 3.79 4.63 2.16
C ILE A 33 4.25 5.42 3.39
N ASP A 34 3.33 5.80 4.28
CA ASP A 34 3.63 6.56 5.49
C ASP A 34 4.59 5.80 6.42
N ALA A 35 4.37 4.49 6.63
CA ALA A 35 5.27 3.65 7.42
C ALA A 35 6.67 3.57 6.78
N THR A 36 6.74 3.48 5.45
CA THR A 36 8.00 3.46 4.71
C THR A 36 8.77 4.78 4.86
N ILE A 37 8.07 5.91 4.76
CA ILE A 37 8.65 7.24 4.99
C ILE A 37 9.12 7.36 6.43
N ALA A 38 8.31 6.97 7.42
CA ALA A 38 8.65 7.06 8.83
C ALA A 38 9.91 6.24 9.16
N ARG A 39 10.02 5.02 8.62
CA ARG A 39 11.22 4.19 8.75
C ARG A 39 12.45 4.83 8.11
N MET A 40 12.31 5.34 6.87
CA MET A 40 13.40 6.02 6.15
C MET A 40 13.88 7.28 6.88
N LEU A 41 12.96 8.05 7.46
CA LEU A 41 13.31 9.23 8.24
C LEU A 41 14.05 8.84 9.53
N GLU A 42 13.64 7.74 10.17
CA GLU A 42 14.34 7.22 11.34
C GLU A 42 15.78 6.80 11.01
N SER A 43 16.01 6.09 9.90
CA SER A 43 17.35 5.68 9.48
C SER A 43 18.25 6.84 9.02
N ARG A 44 17.71 8.05 8.87
CA ARG A 44 18.47 9.27 8.55
C ARG A 44 18.84 10.07 9.80
N ARG A 45 18.34 9.69 10.98
CA ARG A 45 18.74 10.34 12.24
C ARG A 45 20.18 9.93 12.57
N PRO A 46 20.93 10.77 13.30
CA PRO A 46 22.22 10.38 13.87
C PRO A 46 22.10 9.05 14.62
N ASP A 47 23.10 8.18 14.50
CA ASP A 47 23.06 6.80 15.00
C ASP A 47 22.72 6.71 16.50
N ASP A 48 23.18 7.68 17.30
CA ASP A 48 22.91 7.80 18.74
C ASP A 48 21.46 8.18 19.07
N LYS A 49 20.70 8.65 18.07
CA LYS A 49 19.31 9.12 18.20
C LYS A 49 18.31 8.25 17.45
N GLN A 50 18.79 7.20 16.80
CA GLN A 50 17.92 6.21 16.17
C GLN A 50 17.26 5.35 17.24
N MET A 51 15.98 5.06 17.03
CA MET A 51 15.19 4.18 17.88
C MET A 51 14.91 2.87 17.12
N PRO A 52 15.68 1.79 17.35
CA PRO A 52 15.51 0.53 16.65
C PRO A 52 14.09 -0.04 16.76
N GLU A 53 13.46 0.12 17.92
CA GLU A 53 12.07 -0.31 18.16
C GLU A 53 11.06 0.43 17.26
N LYS A 54 11.35 1.69 16.92
CA LYS A 54 10.52 2.47 16.00
C LYS A 54 10.67 1.95 14.57
N MET A 55 11.90 1.66 14.14
CA MET A 55 12.14 1.06 12.82
C MET A 55 11.44 -0.29 12.68
N GLN A 56 11.59 -1.17 13.68
CA GLN A 56 10.93 -2.48 13.70
C GLN A 56 9.40 -2.36 13.68
N ARG A 57 8.84 -1.38 14.40
CA ARG A 57 7.38 -1.14 14.39
C ARG A 57 6.88 -0.75 13.00
N GLU A 58 7.58 0.14 12.30
CA GLU A 58 7.21 0.54 10.95
C GLU A 58 7.39 -0.60 9.94
N GLU A 59 8.46 -1.41 10.06
CA GLU A 59 8.64 -2.65 9.27
C GLU A 59 7.48 -3.62 9.48
N ALA A 60 7.05 -3.84 10.73
CA ALA A 60 5.92 -4.70 11.02
C ALA A 60 4.60 -4.16 10.44
N ARG A 61 4.42 -2.84 10.36
CA ARG A 61 3.25 -2.23 9.69
C ARG A 61 3.27 -2.51 8.19
N ILE A 62 4.43 -2.35 7.56
CA ILE A 62 4.63 -2.64 6.13
C ILE A 62 4.36 -4.12 5.86
N ALA A 63 4.95 -5.03 6.65
CA ALA A 63 4.75 -6.48 6.51
C ALA A 63 3.27 -6.90 6.63
N ARG A 64 2.52 -6.31 7.57
CA ARG A 64 1.07 -6.58 7.70
C ARG A 64 0.28 -6.11 6.48
N ALA A 65 0.63 -4.97 5.89
CA ALA A 65 -0.01 -4.48 4.68
C ALA A 65 0.25 -5.42 3.48
N PHE A 66 1.49 -5.89 3.30
CA PHE A 66 1.84 -6.89 2.29
C PHE A 66 1.07 -8.21 2.49
N ALA A 67 1.04 -8.75 3.70
CA ALA A 67 0.30 -9.98 3.99
C ALA A 67 -1.20 -9.85 3.70
N THR A 68 -1.77 -8.68 3.99
CA THR A 68 -3.18 -8.36 3.70
C THR A 68 -3.44 -8.32 2.20
N ALA A 69 -2.56 -7.68 1.42
CA ALA A 69 -2.66 -7.64 -0.03
C ALA A 69 -2.47 -9.02 -0.65
N ASP A 70 -1.48 -9.81 -0.22
CA ASP A 70 -1.26 -11.18 -0.71
C ASP A 70 -2.50 -12.05 -0.50
N HIS A 71 -3.12 -11.97 0.68
CA HIS A 71 -4.37 -12.70 0.95
C HIS A 71 -5.49 -12.28 0.00
N ALA A 72 -5.66 -10.98 -0.25
CA ALA A 72 -6.73 -10.49 -1.12
C ALA A 72 -6.56 -10.90 -2.58
N TYR A 73 -5.33 -10.95 -3.09
CA TYR A 73 -5.05 -11.44 -4.44
C TYR A 73 -5.25 -12.95 -4.59
N ARG A 74 -5.22 -13.75 -3.51
CA ARG A 74 -5.52 -15.19 -3.60
C ARG A 74 -6.96 -15.46 -4.00
N ASP A 75 -7.88 -14.60 -3.58
CA ASP A 75 -9.33 -14.80 -3.76
C ASP A 75 -9.88 -14.09 -5.01
N GLY A 76 -9.09 -13.25 -5.71
CA GLY A 76 -9.55 -12.48 -6.86
C GLY A 76 -8.45 -11.90 -7.77
N LYS A 77 -8.83 -11.49 -8.99
CA LYS A 77 -7.93 -10.83 -9.97
C LYS A 77 -7.64 -9.36 -9.67
N PHE A 78 -8.45 -8.73 -8.81
CA PHE A 78 -8.38 -7.31 -8.44
C PHE A 78 -8.61 -7.17 -6.94
N LEU A 79 -8.08 -6.11 -6.32
CA LEU A 79 -8.20 -5.86 -4.88
C LEU A 79 -9.63 -5.49 -4.45
N ALA A 80 -10.40 -4.86 -5.33
CA ALA A 80 -11.79 -4.49 -5.07
C ALA A 80 -12.69 -4.79 -6.27
N GLY A 81 -13.74 -5.58 -6.05
CA GLY A 81 -14.73 -5.92 -7.08
C GLY A 81 -14.17 -6.80 -8.21
N SER A 82 -14.72 -6.64 -9.42
CA SER A 82 -14.44 -7.50 -10.58
C SER A 82 -13.64 -6.82 -11.71
N LYS A 83 -13.21 -5.57 -11.50
CA LYS A 83 -12.49 -4.76 -12.49
C LYS A 83 -11.38 -3.97 -11.80
N PHE A 84 -10.38 -3.54 -12.57
CA PHE A 84 -9.35 -2.62 -12.12
C PHE A 84 -9.98 -1.36 -11.51
N SER A 85 -9.48 -0.98 -10.34
CA SER A 85 -10.05 0.08 -9.52
C SER A 85 -8.97 0.97 -8.92
N LEU A 86 -9.40 2.02 -8.21
CA LEU A 86 -8.50 2.87 -7.44
C LEU A 86 -7.67 2.09 -6.41
N ALA A 87 -8.20 0.98 -5.88
CA ALA A 87 -7.46 0.12 -4.96
C ALA A 87 -6.18 -0.43 -5.60
N ASP A 88 -6.31 -1.01 -6.80
CA ASP A 88 -5.20 -1.62 -7.54
C ASP A 88 -4.15 -0.59 -7.92
N LEU A 89 -4.59 0.58 -8.39
CA LEU A 89 -3.70 1.70 -8.72
C LEU A 89 -2.91 2.17 -7.50
N THR A 90 -3.59 2.41 -6.38
CA THR A 90 -2.96 2.93 -5.15
C THR A 90 -1.94 1.95 -4.61
N PHE A 91 -2.27 0.66 -4.61
CA PHE A 91 -1.36 -0.39 -4.15
C PHE A 91 -0.17 -0.58 -5.09
N GLY A 92 -0.36 -0.53 -6.40
CA GLY A 92 0.74 -0.56 -7.37
C GLY A 92 1.74 0.58 -7.16
N VAL A 93 1.24 1.81 -6.94
CA VAL A 93 2.09 2.97 -6.62
C VAL A 93 2.82 2.77 -5.29
N ALA A 94 2.13 2.24 -4.26
CA ALA A 94 2.74 2.00 -2.96
C ALA A 94 3.84 0.93 -3.03
N PHE A 95 3.66 -0.17 -3.77
CA PHE A 95 4.69 -1.18 -3.98
C PHE A 95 5.90 -0.62 -4.72
N GLN A 96 5.68 0.14 -5.79
CA GLN A 96 6.78 0.76 -6.52
C GLN A 96 7.54 1.77 -5.65
N TYR A 97 6.85 2.52 -4.80
CA TYR A 97 7.49 3.44 -3.86
C TYR A 97 8.39 2.72 -2.85
N ILE A 98 7.91 1.60 -2.29
CA ILE A 98 8.67 0.78 -1.34
C ILE A 98 9.89 0.17 -2.02
N ASP A 99 9.75 -0.36 -3.23
CA ASP A 99 10.87 -0.92 -3.99
C ASP A 99 12.00 0.11 -4.20
N ILE A 100 11.65 1.36 -4.49
CA ILE A 100 12.61 2.45 -4.65
C ILE A 100 13.25 2.89 -3.32
N ARG A 101 12.47 2.94 -2.23
CA ARG A 101 12.89 3.59 -0.96
C ARG A 101 13.32 2.62 0.13
N TYR A 102 13.01 1.35 -0.02
CA TYR A 102 13.31 0.30 0.93
C TYR A 102 13.86 -0.92 0.17
N PRO A 103 15.18 -0.96 -0.08
CA PRO A 103 15.85 -2.07 -0.75
C PRO A 103 16.03 -3.27 0.19
N HIS A 104 14.93 -3.72 0.79
CA HIS A 104 14.84 -4.99 1.48
C HIS A 104 14.13 -5.98 0.56
N ASP A 105 14.50 -7.25 0.61
CA ASP A 105 13.93 -8.27 -0.26
C ASP A 105 12.53 -8.71 0.21
N TRP A 106 11.59 -7.77 0.24
CA TRP A 106 10.17 -8.03 0.53
C TRP A 106 9.54 -8.85 -0.60
N CYS A 107 10.03 -8.67 -1.83
CA CYS A 107 9.60 -9.37 -3.04
C CYS A 107 9.73 -10.89 -2.93
N SER A 108 10.84 -11.40 -2.38
CA SER A 108 11.02 -12.85 -2.18
C SER A 108 10.06 -13.45 -1.16
N GLN A 109 9.56 -12.65 -0.21
CA GLN A 109 8.60 -13.11 0.80
C GLN A 109 7.15 -13.11 0.30
N HIS A 110 6.85 -12.35 -0.76
CA HIS A 110 5.51 -12.21 -1.33
C HIS A 110 5.51 -12.34 -2.86
N PRO A 111 5.83 -13.53 -3.42
CA PRO A 111 6.03 -13.71 -4.86
C PRO A 111 4.78 -13.47 -5.72
N ARG A 112 3.59 -13.48 -5.14
CA ARG A 112 2.34 -13.21 -5.87
C ARG A 112 2.06 -11.72 -6.09
N LEU A 113 2.79 -10.85 -5.39
CA LEU A 113 2.67 -9.40 -5.52
C LEU A 113 3.61 -8.83 -6.60
N LYS A 114 4.39 -9.69 -7.26
CA LYS A 114 5.19 -9.34 -8.45
C LYS A 114 4.35 -9.30 -9.72
#